data_AF-A0A1B9F5V5-F1
#
_entry.id   AF-A0A1B9F5V5-F1
#
_cell.length_a   1.000
_cell.length_b   1.000
_cell.length_c   1.000
_cell.angle_alpha   90.00
_cell.angle_beta   90.00
_cell.angle_gamma   90.00
#
_symmetry.space_group_name_H-M   'P 1'
#
loop_
_entity.id
_entity.type
_entity.pdbx_description
1 polymer ?
#
loop_
_entity_poly.entity_id
_entity_poly.type
_entity_poly.pdbx_seq_one_letter_code
_entity_poly.pdbx_strand_id
1 'polypeptide(L)'
;MYYLTNEEIISLAPAAGAQAPIRGVSERYSFIPTIEAVDLLRDVGWFPVGVHQSQVRKEERDGYQKHMIRFVKDGLSFGGERIDLVLYNSHDRGCSFQLIASVWRKICGNGLMVASDFANFTHKHIGFNPDEFVNSANKIVAVADNIAESVEMMKTIELTRDERSIYAQAAHSLVYEVPEQAPIRPEQLLQERRYDDNGKDLWTTFNVVQENLMKGGLTYTTKSGRKRRSRPVKSLDRNLRLNKALWLLTEKMAELKS
;
A
#
# COMPACT_ATOMS: atom_id res chain seq x y z
N MET A 1 -18.26 -7.19 -8.33
CA MET A 1 -16.80 -6.97 -8.18
C MET A 1 -16.12 -8.03 -9.02
N TYR A 2 -15.05 -7.72 -9.76
CA TYR A 2 -14.35 -8.71 -10.59
C TYR A 2 -13.19 -9.33 -9.81
N TYR A 3 -13.09 -10.65 -9.78
CA TYR A 3 -12.00 -11.39 -9.14
C TYR A 3 -11.06 -11.95 -10.21
N LEU A 4 -9.76 -11.82 -10.00
CA LEU A 4 -8.74 -12.30 -10.92
C LEU A 4 -8.59 -13.82 -10.81
N THR A 5 -8.53 -14.49 -11.95
CA THR A 5 -8.09 -15.88 -12.07
C THR A 5 -6.58 -16.01 -11.91
N ASN A 6 -6.06 -17.23 -11.70
CA ASN A 6 -4.61 -17.46 -11.65
C ASN A 6 -3.93 -17.10 -12.97
N GLU A 7 -4.56 -17.41 -14.10
CA GLU A 7 -4.06 -17.08 -15.44
C GLU A 7 -3.92 -15.57 -15.64
N GLU A 8 -4.90 -14.78 -15.19
CA GLU A 8 -4.83 -13.33 -15.25
C GLU A 8 -3.76 -12.75 -14.31
N ILE A 9 -3.62 -13.31 -13.11
CA ILE A 9 -2.55 -12.92 -12.17
C ILE A 9 -1.19 -13.14 -12.83
N ILE A 10 -0.97 -14.30 -13.43
CA ILE A 10 0.29 -14.65 -14.12
C ILE A 10 0.48 -13.74 -15.34
N SER A 11 -0.56 -13.46 -16.12
CA SER A 11 -0.45 -12.57 -17.28
C SER A 11 -0.06 -11.14 -16.89
N LEU A 12 -0.54 -10.63 -15.76
CA LEU A 12 -0.27 -9.27 -15.30
C LEU A 12 1.00 -9.15 -14.44
N ALA A 13 1.35 -10.22 -13.72
CA ALA A 13 2.57 -10.36 -12.95
C ALA A 13 3.19 -11.75 -13.13
N PRO A 14 3.90 -12.00 -14.24
CA PRO A 14 4.56 -13.27 -14.51
C PRO A 14 5.42 -13.81 -13.36
N ALA A 15 6.04 -12.93 -12.57
CA ALA A 15 6.83 -13.32 -11.41
C ALA A 15 6.02 -14.10 -10.36
N ALA A 16 4.72 -13.86 -10.21
CA ALA A 16 3.87 -14.60 -9.28
C ALA A 16 3.65 -16.06 -9.73
N GLY A 17 3.77 -16.33 -11.03
CA GLY A 17 3.65 -17.65 -11.64
C GLY A 17 4.96 -18.43 -11.73
N ALA A 18 6.04 -17.95 -11.11
CA ALA A 18 7.30 -18.67 -11.08
C ALA A 18 7.11 -20.09 -10.54
N GLN A 19 7.79 -21.07 -11.14
CA GLN A 19 7.72 -22.49 -10.76
C GLN A 19 8.95 -22.96 -9.97
N ALA A 20 9.92 -22.06 -9.78
CA ALA A 20 11.13 -22.28 -9.00
C ALA A 20 11.61 -20.93 -8.44
N PRO A 21 12.47 -20.90 -7.42
CA PRO A 21 13.12 -19.66 -7.01
C PRO A 21 14.26 -19.28 -7.96
N ILE A 22 14.82 -18.08 -7.79
CA ILE A 22 16.06 -17.69 -8.47
C ILE A 22 17.20 -18.68 -8.14
N ARG A 23 18.14 -18.87 -9.07
CA ARG A 23 19.32 -19.73 -8.85
C ARG A 23 20.14 -19.27 -7.62
N GLY A 24 20.79 -20.23 -6.96
CA GLY A 24 21.69 -19.95 -5.83
C GLY A 24 20.99 -19.77 -4.48
N VAL A 25 19.77 -20.26 -4.32
CA VAL A 25 19.15 -20.43 -3.00
C VAL A 25 19.81 -21.60 -2.25
N SER A 26 19.80 -21.54 -0.90
CA SER A 26 20.29 -22.63 -0.06
C SER A 26 19.29 -23.81 -0.03
N GLU A 27 19.75 -25.00 0.34
CA GLU A 27 18.88 -26.19 0.54
C GLU A 27 17.75 -25.99 1.55
N ARG A 28 17.92 -25.06 2.50
CA ARG A 28 16.88 -24.69 3.47
C ARG A 28 15.75 -23.83 2.88
N TYR A 29 15.88 -23.38 1.63
CA TYR A 29 14.90 -22.51 1.00
C TYR A 29 13.68 -23.33 0.57
N SER A 30 12.55 -23.08 1.22
CA SER A 30 11.26 -23.68 0.90
C SER A 30 10.56 -22.79 -0.12
N PHE A 31 10.67 -23.14 -1.40
CA PHE A 31 9.97 -22.43 -2.45
C PHE A 31 8.48 -22.79 -2.43
N ILE A 32 7.65 -21.76 -2.36
CA ILE A 32 6.20 -21.85 -2.56
C ILE A 32 5.87 -20.87 -3.69
N PRO A 33 5.29 -21.34 -4.82
CA PRO A 33 4.75 -20.45 -5.83
C PRO A 33 3.76 -19.46 -5.21
N THR A 34 3.81 -18.19 -5.62
CA THR A 34 2.83 -17.21 -5.10
C THR A 34 1.39 -17.60 -5.44
N ILE A 35 1.17 -18.29 -6.57
CA ILE A 35 -0.16 -18.81 -6.93
C ILE A 35 -0.70 -19.81 -5.91
N GLU A 36 0.13 -20.67 -5.31
CA GLU A 36 -0.32 -21.56 -4.24
C GLU A 36 -0.77 -20.76 -3.00
N ALA A 37 -0.04 -19.69 -2.65
CA ALA A 37 -0.44 -18.79 -1.58
C ALA A 37 -1.74 -18.02 -1.90
N VAL A 38 -1.99 -17.70 -3.18
CA VAL A 38 -3.26 -17.12 -3.64
C VAL A 38 -4.40 -18.10 -3.43
N ASP A 39 -4.20 -19.38 -3.76
CA ASP A 39 -5.22 -20.42 -3.61
C ASP A 39 -5.55 -20.67 -2.13
N LEU A 40 -4.54 -20.74 -1.25
CA LEU A 40 -4.74 -20.81 0.21
C LEU A 40 -5.61 -19.65 0.73
N LEU A 41 -5.43 -18.44 0.20
CA LEU A 41 -6.24 -17.28 0.57
C LEU A 41 -7.67 -17.37 0.01
N ARG A 42 -7.85 -17.88 -1.22
CA ARG A 42 -9.18 -18.08 -1.82
C ARG A 42 -10.00 -19.09 -1.02
N ASP A 43 -9.38 -20.16 -0.53
CA ASP A 43 -10.06 -21.21 0.24
C ASP A 43 -10.66 -20.66 1.56
N VAL A 44 -10.06 -19.61 2.11
CA VAL A 44 -10.59 -18.90 3.30
C VAL A 44 -11.34 -17.61 2.94
N GLY A 45 -11.75 -17.46 1.68
CA GLY A 45 -12.65 -16.42 1.20
C GLY A 45 -12.01 -15.05 0.96
N TRP A 46 -10.70 -14.99 0.75
CA TRP A 46 -10.01 -13.81 0.24
C TRP A 46 -9.86 -13.92 -1.29
N PHE A 47 -10.48 -13.01 -2.03
CA PHE A 47 -10.48 -13.06 -3.50
C PHE A 47 -9.60 -11.96 -4.11
N PRO A 48 -8.70 -12.28 -5.05
CA PRO A 48 -7.80 -11.30 -5.64
C PRO A 48 -8.53 -10.35 -6.59
N VAL A 49 -8.23 -9.06 -6.50
CA VAL A 49 -8.91 -7.98 -7.26
C VAL A 49 -7.92 -7.03 -7.97
N GLY A 50 -6.62 -7.27 -7.84
CA GLY A 50 -5.61 -6.44 -8.46
C GLY A 50 -4.22 -7.00 -8.22
N VAL A 51 -3.34 -6.82 -9.20
CA VAL A 51 -1.96 -7.33 -9.15
C VAL A 51 -1.01 -6.35 -9.82
N HIS A 52 0.19 -6.21 -9.26
CA HIS A 52 1.25 -5.39 -9.81
C HIS A 52 2.60 -6.09 -9.59
N GLN A 53 3.51 -6.00 -10.56
CA GLN A 53 4.90 -6.40 -10.37
C GLN A 53 5.88 -5.24 -10.62
N SER A 54 7.03 -5.34 -9.98
CA SER A 54 8.13 -4.41 -10.17
C SER A 54 8.76 -4.58 -11.56
N GLN A 55 9.25 -3.49 -12.12
CA GLN A 55 10.02 -3.52 -13.37
C GLN A 55 11.37 -4.21 -13.18
N VAL A 56 11.84 -4.89 -14.23
CA VAL A 56 13.17 -5.52 -14.26
C VAL A 56 14.24 -4.43 -14.35
N ARG A 57 15.21 -4.47 -13.44
CA ARG A 57 16.44 -3.64 -13.51
C ARG A 57 17.69 -4.46 -13.81
N LYS A 58 17.66 -5.74 -13.47
CA LYS A 58 18.72 -6.71 -13.70
C LYS A 58 18.11 -7.91 -14.39
N GLU A 59 18.64 -8.28 -15.54
CA GLU A 59 18.11 -9.35 -16.40
C GLU A 59 17.99 -10.68 -15.66
N GLU A 60 18.96 -10.99 -14.79
CA GLU A 60 18.97 -12.18 -13.92
C GLU A 60 17.78 -12.30 -12.97
N ARG A 61 17.01 -11.22 -12.76
CA ARG A 61 15.83 -11.18 -11.88
C ARG A 61 14.51 -11.18 -12.64
N ASP A 62 14.55 -11.24 -13.96
CA ASP A 62 13.34 -11.38 -14.74
C ASP A 62 12.66 -12.72 -14.44
N GLY A 63 11.34 -12.70 -14.24
CA GLY A 63 10.54 -13.81 -13.73
C GLY A 63 10.57 -14.00 -12.20
N TYR A 64 11.33 -13.21 -11.43
CA TYR A 64 11.47 -13.35 -9.97
C TYR A 64 11.20 -12.06 -9.19
N GLN A 65 10.75 -11.01 -9.87
CA GLN A 65 10.56 -9.67 -9.35
C GLN A 65 9.59 -9.63 -8.17
N LYS A 66 9.72 -8.58 -7.36
CA LYS A 66 8.72 -8.24 -6.34
C LYS A 66 7.36 -8.00 -6.98
N HIS A 67 6.34 -8.60 -6.42
CA HIS A 67 4.96 -8.48 -6.87
C HIS A 67 4.01 -8.35 -5.67
N MET A 68 2.88 -7.73 -5.94
CA MET A 68 1.86 -7.38 -4.97
C MET A 68 0.50 -7.82 -5.51
N ILE A 69 -0.26 -8.58 -4.73
CA ILE A 69 -1.63 -8.98 -5.05
C ILE A 69 -2.54 -8.45 -3.95
N ARG A 70 -3.62 -7.78 -4.35
CA ARG A 70 -4.63 -7.22 -3.44
C ARG A 70 -5.86 -8.11 -3.45
N PHE A 71 -6.39 -8.37 -2.27
CA PHE A 71 -7.52 -9.25 -2.01
C PHE A 71 -8.64 -8.51 -1.28
N VAL A 72 -9.85 -9.00 -1.49
CA VAL A 72 -11.06 -8.54 -0.80
C VAL A 72 -11.75 -9.71 -0.14
N LYS A 73 -12.53 -9.42 0.89
CA LYS A 73 -13.40 -10.37 1.56
C LYS A 73 -14.73 -9.70 1.85
N ASP A 74 -15.82 -10.44 1.71
CA ASP A 74 -17.15 -9.94 2.01
C ASP A 74 -17.28 -9.59 3.50
N GLY A 75 -18.10 -8.59 3.81
CA GLY A 75 -18.32 -8.13 5.18
C GLY A 75 -17.28 -7.13 5.72
N LEU A 76 -16.24 -6.80 4.96
CA LEU A 76 -15.18 -5.86 5.41
C LEU A 76 -15.32 -4.43 4.87
N SER A 77 -16.53 -4.03 4.46
CA SER A 77 -16.81 -2.66 3.97
C SER A 77 -17.49 -1.82 5.05
N PHE A 78 -17.11 -0.56 5.17
CA PHE A 78 -17.62 0.36 6.20
C PHE A 78 -17.48 1.80 5.70
N GLY A 79 -18.39 2.71 6.05
CA GLY A 79 -18.17 4.17 5.87
C GLY A 79 -17.87 4.72 4.46
N GLY A 80 -17.94 3.90 3.41
CA GLY A 80 -17.46 4.24 2.05
C GLY A 80 -16.07 3.69 1.71
N GLU A 81 -15.43 3.03 2.68
CA GLU A 81 -14.16 2.32 2.62
C GLU A 81 -14.34 0.79 2.74
N ARG A 82 -13.22 0.07 2.63
CA ARG A 82 -13.14 -1.38 2.80
C ARG A 82 -11.76 -1.79 3.29
N ILE A 83 -11.70 -2.82 4.14
CA ILE A 83 -10.44 -3.49 4.49
C ILE A 83 -10.11 -4.56 3.43
N ASP A 84 -8.95 -4.40 2.82
CA ASP A 84 -8.32 -5.31 1.89
C ASP A 84 -7.13 -6.03 2.57
N LEU A 85 -6.74 -7.16 2.00
CA LEU A 85 -5.49 -7.84 2.32
C LEU A 85 -4.54 -7.69 1.14
N VAL A 86 -3.26 -7.44 1.43
CA VAL A 86 -2.22 -7.31 0.43
C VAL A 86 -1.16 -8.38 0.68
N LEU A 87 -0.98 -9.24 -0.33
CA LEU A 87 0.11 -10.19 -0.41
C LEU A 87 1.29 -9.53 -1.14
N TYR A 88 2.44 -9.45 -0.49
CA TYR A 88 3.68 -8.98 -1.08
C TYR A 88 4.74 -10.07 -1.04
N ASN A 89 5.41 -10.34 -2.16
CA ASN A 89 6.42 -11.39 -2.25
C ASN A 89 7.45 -11.11 -3.36
N SER A 90 8.58 -11.83 -3.33
CA SER A 90 9.45 -12.05 -4.48
C SER A 90 10.11 -13.42 -4.44
N HIS A 91 10.60 -13.86 -5.59
CA HIS A 91 11.35 -15.11 -5.71
C HIS A 91 12.85 -14.88 -5.98
N ASP A 92 13.30 -13.61 -5.91
CA ASP A 92 14.70 -13.17 -6.11
C ASP A 92 15.51 -13.07 -4.81
N ARG A 93 15.01 -13.64 -3.70
CA ARG A 93 15.54 -13.52 -2.32
C ARG A 93 15.44 -12.12 -1.71
N GLY A 94 14.79 -11.16 -2.39
CA GLY A 94 14.64 -9.79 -1.93
C GLY A 94 13.45 -9.54 -1.00
N CYS A 95 12.53 -10.49 -0.89
CA CYS A 95 11.33 -10.38 -0.07
C CYS A 95 10.82 -11.77 0.36
N SER A 96 10.19 -11.83 1.53
CA SER A 96 9.41 -12.95 2.02
C SER A 96 7.93 -12.74 1.68
N PHE A 97 7.09 -13.74 1.90
CA PHE A 97 5.65 -13.47 1.92
C PHE A 97 5.31 -12.49 3.03
N GLN A 98 4.54 -11.47 2.70
CA GLN A 98 3.97 -10.54 3.66
C GLN A 98 2.47 -10.42 3.43
N LEU A 99 1.69 -10.54 4.50
CA LEU A 99 0.26 -10.27 4.54
C LEU A 99 0.03 -8.97 5.28
N ILE A 100 -0.60 -8.02 4.59
CA ILE A 100 -0.69 -6.63 5.04
C ILE A 100 -2.14 -6.18 4.94
N ALA A 101 -2.74 -5.76 6.06
CA ALA A 101 -4.06 -5.12 6.00
C ALA A 101 -3.95 -3.75 5.33
N SER A 102 -4.94 -3.43 4.49
CA SER A 102 -5.01 -2.15 3.82
C SER A 102 -6.42 -1.58 3.81
N VAL A 103 -6.55 -0.28 4.05
CA VAL A 103 -7.81 0.43 3.82
C VAL A 103 -7.87 0.87 2.35
N TRP A 104 -8.96 0.52 1.67
CA TRP A 104 -9.26 0.92 0.31
C TRP A 104 -10.45 1.89 0.29
N ARG A 105 -10.26 3.06 -0.33
CA ARG A 105 -11.33 4.04 -0.58
C ARG A 105 -11.65 4.06 -2.08
N LYS A 106 -12.92 3.81 -2.43
CA LYS A 106 -13.37 3.70 -3.84
C LYS A 106 -13.08 4.94 -4.68
N ILE A 107 -13.16 6.10 -4.04
CA ILE A 107 -13.07 7.39 -4.70
C ILE A 107 -11.63 7.63 -5.17
N CYS A 108 -10.59 7.50 -4.34
CA CYS A 108 -9.22 7.88 -4.73
C CYS A 108 -8.62 6.99 -5.85
N GLY A 109 -9.13 5.77 -6.08
CA GLY A 109 -8.63 4.84 -7.11
C GLY A 109 -7.19 4.36 -6.88
N ASN A 110 -6.62 4.64 -5.71
CA ASN A 110 -5.21 4.44 -5.36
C ASN A 110 -5.03 3.69 -4.04
N GLY A 111 -6.03 2.87 -3.68
CA GLY A 111 -6.27 2.36 -2.33
C GLY A 111 -5.27 1.31 -1.83
N LEU A 112 -4.05 1.75 -1.58
CA LEU A 112 -3.18 1.12 -0.62
C LEU A 112 -2.95 2.12 0.52
N MET A 113 -3.75 2.07 1.57
CA MET A 113 -3.45 2.70 2.86
C MET A 113 -3.09 1.57 3.80
N VAL A 114 -1.83 1.45 4.21
CA VAL A 114 -1.37 0.29 4.99
C VAL A 114 -1.60 0.59 6.46
N ALA A 115 -2.47 -0.20 7.09
CA ALA A 115 -2.69 -0.09 8.52
C ALA A 115 -1.44 -0.54 9.29
N SER A 116 -1.33 -0.05 10.53
CA SER A 116 -0.15 -0.09 11.41
C SER A 116 0.44 -1.49 11.66
N ASP A 117 1.50 -1.57 12.46
CA ASP A 117 2.30 -2.78 12.68
C ASP A 117 1.49 -4.01 13.14
N PHE A 118 0.32 -3.83 13.75
CA PHE A 118 -0.53 -4.93 14.25
C PHE A 118 -1.17 -5.80 13.16
N ALA A 119 -1.17 -5.35 11.91
CA ALA A 119 -1.79 -6.08 10.79
C ALA A 119 -0.81 -6.39 9.65
N ASN A 120 0.47 -6.60 10.01
CA ASN A 120 1.55 -6.93 9.09
C ASN A 120 2.22 -8.25 9.50
N PHE A 121 1.94 -9.33 8.76
CA PHE A 121 2.49 -10.66 9.03
C PHE A 121 3.54 -11.03 7.99
N THR A 122 4.61 -11.70 8.42
CA THR A 122 5.72 -12.11 7.54
C THR A 122 5.95 -13.61 7.64
N HIS A 123 5.97 -14.29 6.49
CA HIS A 123 6.23 -15.72 6.38
C HIS A 123 7.49 -15.95 5.52
N LYS A 124 8.55 -16.45 6.15
CA LYS A 124 9.85 -16.66 5.49
C LYS A 124 9.77 -17.84 4.52
N HIS A 125 10.60 -17.80 3.48
CA HIS A 125 10.84 -18.93 2.57
C HIS A 125 11.75 -20.01 3.19
N ILE A 126 11.62 -20.23 4.49
CA ILE A 126 12.33 -21.26 5.26
C ILE A 126 11.33 -21.80 6.25
N GLY A 127 10.96 -23.08 6.10
CA GLY A 127 9.96 -23.71 6.98
C GLY A 127 8.59 -23.05 6.85
N PHE A 128 8.18 -22.70 5.62
CA PHE A 128 6.87 -22.11 5.37
C PHE A 128 5.77 -23.06 5.88
N ASN A 129 4.84 -22.51 6.66
CA ASN A 129 3.71 -23.23 7.21
C ASN A 129 2.40 -22.64 6.65
N PRO A 130 1.65 -23.39 5.82
CA PRO A 130 0.36 -22.96 5.26
C PRO A 130 -0.67 -22.60 6.34
N ASP A 131 -0.75 -23.35 7.43
CA ASP A 131 -1.72 -23.11 8.50
C ASP A 131 -1.44 -21.79 9.22
N GLU A 132 -0.16 -21.49 9.48
CA GLU A 132 0.24 -20.20 10.04
C GLU A 132 -0.05 -19.05 9.08
N PHE A 133 0.18 -19.25 7.78
CA PHE A 133 -0.11 -18.26 6.74
C PHE A 133 -1.60 -17.92 6.68
N VAL A 134 -2.47 -18.94 6.68
CA VAL A 134 -3.92 -18.78 6.74
C VAL A 134 -4.36 -18.12 8.05
N ASN A 135 -3.77 -18.52 9.19
CA ASN A 135 -4.07 -17.90 10.48
C ASN A 135 -3.72 -16.40 10.50
N SER A 136 -2.60 -16.00 9.89
CA SER A 136 -2.26 -14.58 9.70
C SER A 136 -3.30 -13.83 8.87
N ALA A 137 -3.84 -14.44 7.82
CA ALA A 137 -4.93 -13.84 7.03
C ALA A 137 -6.22 -13.68 7.86
N ASN A 138 -6.53 -14.62 8.75
CA ASN A 138 -7.68 -14.53 9.65
C ASN A 138 -7.49 -13.46 10.74
N LYS A 139 -6.26 -13.25 11.23
CA LYS A 139 -5.96 -12.16 12.16
C LYS A 139 -6.25 -10.78 11.56
N ILE A 140 -6.08 -10.61 10.25
CA ILE A 140 -6.47 -9.36 9.56
C ILE A 140 -7.98 -9.12 9.68
N VAL A 141 -8.79 -10.16 9.55
CA VAL A 141 -10.25 -10.07 9.75
C VAL A 141 -10.57 -9.65 11.19
N ALA A 142 -9.89 -10.24 12.17
CA ALA A 142 -10.12 -9.96 13.59
C ALA A 142 -9.79 -8.52 14.02
N VAL A 143 -8.90 -7.83 13.30
CA VAL A 143 -8.54 -6.42 13.58
C VAL A 143 -9.25 -5.42 12.65
N ALA A 144 -10.08 -5.90 11.72
CA ALA A 144 -10.73 -5.05 10.72
C ALA A 144 -11.63 -3.99 11.37
N ASP A 145 -12.38 -4.36 12.41
CA ASP A 145 -13.26 -3.45 13.14
C ASP A 145 -12.45 -2.32 13.81
N ASN A 146 -11.32 -2.64 14.45
CA ASN A 146 -10.45 -1.62 15.06
C ASN A 146 -9.89 -0.63 14.02
N ILE A 147 -9.56 -1.12 12.82
CA ILE A 147 -9.11 -0.24 11.72
C ILE A 147 -10.27 0.64 11.25
N ALA A 148 -11.47 0.07 11.10
CA ALA A 148 -12.66 0.83 10.73
C ALA A 148 -13.00 1.91 11.75
N GLU A 149 -12.99 1.59 13.05
CA GLU A 149 -13.18 2.55 14.13
C GLU A 149 -12.11 3.65 14.11
N SER A 150 -10.84 3.31 13.85
CA SER A 150 -9.78 4.31 13.73
C SER A 150 -10.04 5.29 12.59
N VAL A 151 -10.51 4.79 11.44
CA VAL A 151 -10.87 5.63 10.29
C VAL A 151 -12.07 6.52 10.63
N GLU A 152 -13.13 5.97 11.22
CA GLU A 152 -14.31 6.75 11.61
C GLU A 152 -13.96 7.82 12.64
N MET A 153 -13.11 7.52 13.63
CA MET A 153 -12.56 8.51 14.55
C MET A 153 -11.81 9.63 13.81
N MET A 154 -10.90 9.29 12.87
CA MET A 154 -10.15 10.30 12.11
C MET A 154 -11.07 11.23 11.29
N LYS A 155 -12.24 10.75 10.83
CA LYS A 155 -13.25 11.56 10.14
C LYS A 155 -13.93 12.60 11.06
N THR A 156 -13.91 12.40 12.38
CA THR A 156 -14.48 13.36 13.35
C THR A 156 -13.49 14.46 13.77
N ILE A 157 -12.20 14.30 13.46
CA ILE A 157 -11.15 15.21 13.89
C ILE A 157 -10.97 16.32 12.85
N GLU A 158 -11.53 17.49 13.11
CA GLU A 158 -11.35 18.68 12.28
C GLU A 158 -9.95 19.27 12.41
N LEU A 159 -9.34 19.63 11.27
CA LEU A 159 -8.06 20.32 11.22
C LEU A 159 -8.24 21.77 10.78
N THR A 160 -7.68 22.67 11.57
CA THR A 160 -7.46 24.06 11.18
C THR A 160 -6.53 24.14 9.97
N ARG A 161 -6.51 25.31 9.32
CA ARG A 161 -5.63 25.55 8.18
C ARG A 161 -4.15 25.33 8.52
N ASP A 162 -3.73 25.76 9.70
CA ASP A 162 -2.33 25.65 10.13
C ASP A 162 -1.97 24.19 10.45
N GLU A 163 -2.87 23.44 11.09
CA GLU A 163 -2.70 22.00 11.33
C GLU A 163 -2.60 21.22 10.01
N ARG A 164 -3.47 21.50 9.02
CA ARG A 164 -3.37 20.88 7.67
C ARG A 164 -2.02 21.21 7.01
N SER A 165 -1.53 22.43 7.18
CA SER A 165 -0.22 22.86 6.65
C SER A 165 0.93 22.08 7.30
N ILE A 166 0.92 21.97 8.63
CA ILE A 166 1.93 21.20 9.39
C ILE A 166 1.90 19.72 8.98
N TYR A 167 0.70 19.14 8.87
CA TYR A 167 0.53 17.76 8.42
C TYR A 167 1.14 17.55 7.01
N ALA A 168 0.86 18.46 6.08
CA ALA A 168 1.43 18.41 4.73
C ALA A 168 2.96 18.57 4.73
N GLN A 169 3.52 19.41 5.60
CA GLN A 169 4.97 19.56 5.77
C GLN A 169 5.62 18.29 6.29
N ALA A 170 5.05 17.66 7.32
CA ALA A 170 5.54 16.39 7.85
C ALA A 170 5.51 15.29 6.77
N ALA A 171 4.38 15.17 6.06
CA ALA A 171 4.23 14.21 4.97
C ALA A 171 5.20 14.47 3.79
N HIS A 172 5.44 15.74 3.47
CA HIS A 172 6.38 16.14 2.43
C HIS A 172 7.82 15.69 2.74
N SER A 173 8.24 15.82 4.00
CA SER A 173 9.56 15.38 4.47
C SER A 173 9.76 13.87 4.44
N LEU A 174 8.68 13.07 4.36
CA LEU A 174 8.80 11.62 4.13
C LEU A 174 9.26 11.28 2.70
N VAL A 175 9.16 12.23 1.77
CA VAL A 175 9.44 12.04 0.34
C VAL A 175 10.68 12.78 -0.13
N TYR A 176 10.96 13.95 0.45
CA TYR A 176 12.08 14.80 0.08
C TYR A 176 13.01 14.99 1.28
N GLU A 177 14.20 14.41 1.20
CA GLU A 177 15.23 14.51 2.25
C GLU A 177 15.70 15.94 2.52
N VAL A 178 15.64 16.80 1.49
CA VAL A 178 15.95 18.23 1.57
C VAL A 178 14.73 19.01 1.05
N PRO A 179 13.75 19.32 1.91
CA PRO A 179 12.49 19.96 1.52
C PRO A 179 12.66 21.26 0.73
N GLU A 180 13.71 22.04 1.00
CA GLU A 180 14.00 23.32 0.34
C GLU A 180 14.40 23.14 -1.14
N GLN A 181 14.87 21.95 -1.50
CA GLN A 181 15.22 21.58 -2.87
C GLN A 181 14.10 20.80 -3.58
N ALA A 182 12.99 20.54 -2.88
CA ALA A 182 11.89 19.78 -3.45
C ALA A 182 11.26 20.53 -4.64
N PRO A 183 10.82 19.80 -5.68
CA PRO A 183 10.18 20.40 -6.83
C PRO A 183 8.82 21.02 -6.49
N ILE A 184 8.15 20.55 -5.44
CA ILE A 184 6.82 21.02 -5.02
C ILE A 184 6.90 21.55 -3.60
N ARG A 185 6.01 22.46 -3.24
CA ARG A 185 5.85 22.93 -1.87
C ARG A 185 4.89 22.03 -1.08
N PRO A 186 5.06 21.91 0.25
CA PRO A 186 4.15 21.13 1.10
C PRO A 186 2.67 21.46 0.89
N GLU A 187 2.32 22.74 0.75
CA GLU A 187 0.92 23.19 0.61
C GLU A 187 0.29 22.69 -0.70
N GLN A 188 1.10 22.36 -1.72
CA GLN A 188 0.59 21.75 -2.95
C GLN A 188 0.06 20.33 -2.73
N LEU A 189 0.47 19.65 -1.65
CA LEU A 189 -0.04 18.33 -1.29
C LEU A 189 -1.49 18.39 -0.80
N LEU A 190 -1.97 19.57 -0.38
CA LEU A 190 -3.36 19.80 0.01
C LEU A 190 -4.26 20.13 -1.18
N GLN A 191 -3.74 20.12 -2.41
CA GLN A 191 -4.53 20.37 -3.61
C GLN A 191 -5.47 19.19 -3.88
N GLU A 192 -6.75 19.40 -3.63
CA GLU A 192 -7.81 18.44 -3.92
C GLU A 192 -7.91 18.18 -5.42
N ARG A 193 -8.09 16.90 -5.79
CA ARG A 193 -8.26 16.50 -7.20
C ARG A 193 -9.72 16.45 -7.61
N ARG A 194 -10.63 16.42 -6.63
CA ARG A 194 -12.07 16.17 -6.80
C ARG A 194 -12.83 16.96 -5.75
N TYR A 195 -14.10 17.22 -6.04
CA TYR A 195 -14.99 17.95 -5.16
C TYR A 195 -15.25 17.21 -3.84
N ASP A 196 -15.39 15.88 -3.88
CA ASP A 196 -15.66 15.03 -2.71
C ASP A 196 -14.49 14.96 -1.70
N ASP A 197 -13.37 15.60 -2.00
CA ASP A 197 -12.18 15.64 -1.14
C ASP A 197 -12.01 17.00 -0.41
N ASN A 198 -13.02 17.88 -0.43
CA ASN A 198 -13.01 19.19 0.24
C ASN A 198 -13.28 19.14 1.76
N GLY A 199 -13.28 17.93 2.34
CA GLY A 199 -13.33 17.74 3.78
C GLY A 199 -12.11 18.33 4.47
N LYS A 200 -12.31 18.86 5.68
CA LYS A 200 -11.24 19.46 6.50
C LYS A 200 -10.86 18.57 7.68
N ASP A 201 -11.46 17.40 7.78
CA ASP A 201 -11.11 16.38 8.75
C ASP A 201 -9.75 15.74 8.44
N LEU A 202 -9.18 15.07 9.45
CA LEU A 202 -7.89 14.41 9.39
C LEU A 202 -7.87 13.29 8.34
N TRP A 203 -8.93 12.50 8.23
CA TRP A 203 -9.02 11.41 7.27
C TRP A 203 -8.98 11.94 5.82
N THR A 204 -9.78 12.95 5.51
CA THR A 204 -9.78 13.58 4.18
C THR A 204 -8.43 14.24 3.88
N THR A 205 -7.84 14.94 4.85
CA THR A 205 -6.51 15.54 4.71
C THR A 205 -5.44 14.50 4.41
N PHE A 206 -5.42 13.38 5.15
CA PHE A 206 -4.52 12.25 4.89
C PHE A 206 -4.70 11.71 3.47
N ASN A 207 -5.94 11.47 3.03
CA ASN A 207 -6.24 10.94 1.70
C ASN A 207 -5.74 11.87 0.58
N VAL A 208 -5.99 13.18 0.68
CA VAL A 208 -5.55 14.17 -0.31
C VAL A 208 -4.03 14.22 -0.42
N VAL A 209 -3.35 14.26 0.72
CA VAL A 209 -1.88 14.27 0.79
C VAL A 209 -1.30 12.97 0.23
N GLN A 210 -1.83 11.82 0.64
CA GLN A 210 -1.42 10.51 0.15
C GLN A 210 -1.59 10.41 -1.37
N GLU A 211 -2.74 10.79 -1.91
CA GLU A 211 -3.00 10.68 -3.36
C GLU A 211 -2.03 11.56 -4.15
N ASN A 212 -1.77 12.77 -3.67
CA ASN A 212 -0.84 13.69 -4.31
C ASN A 212 0.62 13.22 -4.29
N LEU A 213 1.05 12.62 -3.17
CA LEU A 213 2.38 12.02 -3.08
C LEU A 213 2.52 10.79 -3.97
N MET A 214 1.50 9.92 -4.00
CA MET A 214 1.56 8.66 -4.76
C MET A 214 1.42 8.86 -6.27
N LYS A 215 0.45 9.66 -6.72
CA LYS A 215 0.19 9.88 -8.15
C LYS A 215 1.15 10.89 -8.77
N GLY A 216 1.73 11.80 -7.99
CA GLY A 216 2.41 12.97 -8.53
C GLY A 216 1.48 13.77 -9.45
N GLY A 217 2.00 14.47 -10.43
CA GLY A 217 1.19 15.29 -11.35
C GLY A 217 0.98 16.74 -10.89
N LEU A 218 1.49 17.11 -9.71
CA LEU A 218 1.47 18.49 -9.22
C LEU A 218 2.43 19.34 -10.06
N THR A 219 1.95 20.50 -10.52
CA THR A 219 2.73 21.36 -11.41
C THR A 219 3.73 22.19 -10.62
N TYR A 220 4.96 22.32 -11.15
CA TYR A 220 6.00 23.17 -10.60
C TYR A 220 6.86 23.80 -11.69
N THR A 221 7.62 24.84 -11.35
CA THR A 221 8.52 25.54 -12.27
C THR A 221 9.97 25.23 -11.91
N THR A 222 10.77 24.80 -12.88
CA THR A 222 12.21 24.52 -12.67
C THR A 222 13.01 25.82 -12.52
N LYS A 223 14.25 25.73 -12.00
CA LYS A 223 15.20 26.87 -11.99
C LYS A 223 15.42 27.49 -13.37
N SER A 224 15.24 26.73 -14.44
CA SER A 224 15.31 27.18 -15.84
C SER A 224 13.99 27.74 -16.40
N GLY A 225 12.97 27.97 -15.56
CA GLY A 225 11.68 28.56 -15.95
C GLY A 225 10.70 27.60 -16.65
N ARG A 226 11.02 26.31 -16.78
CA ARG A 226 10.13 25.34 -17.45
C ARG A 226 9.09 24.79 -16.49
N LYS A 227 7.84 24.72 -16.91
CA LYS A 227 6.77 24.03 -16.18
C LYS A 227 6.95 22.51 -16.32
N ARG A 228 6.91 21.79 -15.19
CA ARG A 228 6.96 20.33 -15.11
C ARG A 228 5.90 19.82 -14.12
N ARG A 229 5.71 18.51 -14.08
CA ARG A 229 4.84 17.83 -13.12
C ARG A 229 5.63 16.89 -12.22
N SER A 230 5.25 16.82 -10.95
CA SER A 230 5.83 15.86 -10.00
C SER A 230 5.59 14.43 -10.49
N ARG A 231 6.49 13.50 -10.13
CA ARG A 231 6.47 12.13 -10.66
C ARG A 231 5.72 11.21 -9.71
N PRO A 232 4.97 10.21 -10.22
CA PRO A 232 4.35 9.19 -9.38
C PRO A 232 5.40 8.30 -8.69
N VAL A 233 5.01 7.72 -7.56
CA VAL A 233 5.75 6.67 -6.87
C VAL A 233 5.57 5.35 -7.65
N LYS A 234 6.59 4.94 -8.41
CA LYS A 234 6.55 3.70 -9.21
C LYS A 234 7.07 2.45 -8.51
N SER A 235 7.85 2.59 -7.43
CA SER A 235 8.45 1.46 -6.72
C SER A 235 7.47 0.92 -5.68
N LEU A 236 7.20 -0.39 -5.71
CA LEU A 236 6.35 -1.05 -4.72
C LEU A 236 6.88 -0.88 -3.29
N ASP A 237 8.19 -1.11 -3.06
CA ASP A 237 8.81 -0.90 -1.75
C ASP A 237 8.64 0.53 -1.24
N ARG A 238 8.85 1.53 -2.12
CA ARG A 238 8.69 2.93 -1.75
C ARG A 238 7.23 3.26 -1.45
N ASN A 239 6.31 2.71 -2.23
CA ASN A 239 4.88 2.88 -2.04
C ASN A 239 4.44 2.30 -0.68
N LEU A 240 4.83 1.07 -0.36
CA LEU A 240 4.50 0.41 0.90
C LEU A 240 5.07 1.19 2.10
N ARG A 241 6.34 1.57 2.05
CA ARG A 241 6.99 2.33 3.13
C ARG A 241 6.32 3.68 3.36
N LEU A 242 6.03 4.40 2.29
CA LEU A 242 5.43 5.73 2.39
C LEU A 242 3.99 5.65 2.93
N ASN A 243 3.20 4.66 2.50
CA ASN A 243 1.85 4.46 3.05
C ASN A 243 1.87 4.11 4.54
N LYS A 244 2.79 3.25 4.99
CA LYS A 244 2.98 2.96 6.43
C LYS A 244 3.35 4.21 7.22
N ALA A 245 4.29 5.00 6.71
CA ALA A 245 4.73 6.23 7.37
C ALA A 245 3.63 7.30 7.43
N LEU A 246 2.84 7.46 6.36
CA LEU A 246 1.71 8.38 6.36
C LEU A 246 0.59 7.93 7.29
N TRP A 247 0.30 6.62 7.36
CA TRP A 247 -0.66 6.09 8.33
C TRP A 247 -0.23 6.38 9.76
N LEU A 248 1.02 6.06 10.11
CA LEU A 248 1.57 6.35 11.44
C LEU A 248 1.52 7.85 11.77
N LEU A 249 1.87 8.72 10.82
CA LEU A 249 1.75 10.17 10.99
C LEU A 249 0.30 10.58 11.29
N THR A 250 -0.66 9.96 10.61
CA THR A 250 -2.10 10.21 10.82
C THR A 250 -2.55 9.74 12.19
N GLU A 251 -2.17 8.53 12.62
CA GLU A 251 -2.44 8.01 13.96
C GLU A 251 -1.88 8.93 15.03
N LYS A 252 -0.64 9.40 14.89
CA LYS A 252 -0.04 10.33 15.87
C LYS A 252 -0.72 11.69 15.91
N MET A 253 -1.21 12.19 14.77
CA MET A 253 -2.02 13.40 14.75
C MET A 253 -3.38 13.19 15.43
N ALA A 254 -4.00 12.01 15.24
CA ALA A 254 -5.25 11.66 15.91
C ALA A 254 -5.06 11.58 17.43
N GLU A 255 -4.01 10.89 17.90
CA GLU A 255 -3.65 10.80 19.32
C GLU A 255 -3.41 12.18 19.96
N LEU A 256 -2.84 13.13 19.23
CA LEU A 256 -2.58 14.50 19.73
C LEU A 256 -3.87 15.33 19.87
N LYS A 257 -4.88 15.02 19.06
CA LYS A 257 -6.14 15.79 18.93
C LYS A 257 -7.29 15.22 19.76
N SER A 258 -7.17 13.96 20.19
CA SER A 258 -8.16 13.24 20.99
C SER A 258 -8.02 13.58 22.47
#